data_AF-E5BGB4-F1
#
_entry.id   AF-E5BGB4-F1
#
_cell.length_a   1.000
_cell.length_b   1.000
_cell.length_c   1.000
_cell.angle_alpha   90.00
_cell.angle_beta   90.00
_cell.angle_gamma   90.00
#
_symmetry.space_group_name_H-M   'P 1'
#
loop_
_entity.id
_entity.type
_entity.pdbx_description
1 polymer ?
#
loop_
_entity_poly.entity_id
_entity_poly.type
_entity_poly.pdbx_seq_one_letter_code
_entity_poly.pdbx_strand_id
1 'polypeptide(L)' 'MKISEEDLSTEIIEQLVNMVGEFTNVNDLAETLNVSRTTISRKIEEGEIVAFHFGSRVIVVTRSLQGIIEKFL' A
#
# COMPACT_ATOMS: atom_id res chain seq x y z
N MET A 1 25.10 -14.32 4.48
CA MET A 1 24.60 -12.93 4.34
C MET A 1 23.25 -12.89 5.03
N LYS A 2 23.18 -12.33 6.25
CA LYS A 2 21.89 -12.16 6.92
C LYS A 2 21.25 -10.92 6.31
N ILE A 3 20.23 -11.11 5.48
CA ILE A 3 19.36 -10.03 5.02
C ILE A 3 18.64 -9.51 6.27
N SER A 4 18.72 -8.22 6.55
CA SER A 4 18.01 -7.62 7.68
C SER A 4 16.52 -7.47 7.32
N GLU A 5 15.61 -7.48 8.31
CA GLU A 5 14.17 -7.28 8.05
C GLU A 5 13.88 -5.95 7.33
N GLU A 6 14.73 -4.94 7.55
CA GLU A 6 14.67 -3.63 6.90
C GLU A 6 14.94 -3.72 5.38
N ASP A 7 15.89 -4.56 4.96
CA ASP A 7 16.22 -4.76 3.54
C ASP A 7 15.06 -5.43 2.79
N LEU A 8 14.42 -6.43 3.42
CA LEU A 8 13.27 -7.13 2.84
C LEU A 8 12.07 -6.19 2.66
N SER A 9 11.80 -5.33 3.65
CA SER A 9 10.70 -4.37 3.58
C SER A 9 10.92 -3.31 2.50
N THR A 10 12.17 -2.92 2.24
CA THR A 10 12.53 -1.95 1.21
C THR A 10 12.32 -2.52 -0.18
N GLU A 11 12.78 -3.75 -0.44
CA GLU A 11 12.58 -4.43 -1.73
C GLU A 11 11.09 -4.57 -2.09
N ILE A 12 10.26 -4.90 -1.10
CA ILE A 12 8.81 -5.05 -1.30
C ILE A 12 8.16 -3.71 -1.63
N ILE A 13 8.54 -2.62 -0.95
CA ILE A 13 8.04 -1.27 -1.27
C ILE A 13 8.48 -0.87 -2.67
N GLU A 14 9.73 -1.11 -3.05
CA GLU A 14 10.24 -0.80 -4.39
C GLU A 14 9.46 -1.57 -5.46
N GLN A 15 9.16 -2.85 -5.24
CA GLN A 15 8.33 -3.64 -6.15
C GLN A 15 6.92 -3.06 -6.29
N LEU A 16 6.28 -2.67 -5.19
CA LEU A 16 4.96 -2.04 -5.25
C LEU A 16 4.98 -0.69 -5.96
N VAL A 17 5.98 0.15 -5.67
CA VAL A 17 6.17 1.43 -6.37
C VAL A 17 6.39 1.20 -7.87
N ASN A 18 7.15 0.16 -8.24
CA ASN A 18 7.37 -0.19 -9.65
C ASN A 18 6.10 -0.72 -10.33
N MET A 19 5.22 -1.39 -9.60
CA MET A 19 3.97 -1.94 -10.14
C MET A 19 2.86 -0.89 -10.30
N VAL A 20 2.63 -0.07 -9.27
CA VAL A 20 1.47 0.86 -9.21
C VAL A 20 1.85 2.34 -9.12
N GLY A 21 3.14 2.68 -9.03
CA GLY A 21 3.66 4.03 -8.91
C GLY A 21 3.89 4.51 -7.47
N GLU A 22 4.39 5.75 -7.31
CA GLU A 22 4.55 6.38 -5.98
C GLU A 22 3.20 6.67 -5.30
N PHE A 23 2.16 6.79 -6.11
CA PHE A 23 0.78 6.98 -5.68
C PHE A 23 -0.13 6.10 -6.53
N THR A 24 -1.17 5.54 -5.92
CA THR A 24 -2.16 4.70 -6.60
C THR A 24 -3.57 5.06 -6.17
N ASN A 25 -4.59 4.45 -6.75
CA ASN A 25 -5.97 4.60 -6.29
C ASN A 25 -6.43 3.33 -5.54
N VAL A 26 -7.55 3.43 -4.81
CA VAL A 26 -8.07 2.31 -4.00
C VAL A 26 -8.41 1.07 -4.82
N ASN A 27 -8.89 1.21 -6.06
CA ASN A 27 -9.22 0.07 -6.90
C ASN A 27 -7.95 -0.67 -7.35
N ASP A 28 -6.98 0.06 -7.91
CA ASP A 28 -5.74 -0.53 -8.41
C ASP A 28 -4.94 -1.22 -7.28
N LEU A 29 -4.93 -0.61 -6.09
CA LEU A 29 -4.30 -1.20 -4.92
C LEU A 29 -5.01 -2.47 -4.44
N ALA A 30 -6.34 -2.44 -4.42
CA ALA A 30 -7.16 -3.59 -4.06
C ALA A 30 -6.94 -4.77 -5.01
N GLU A 31 -6.87 -4.51 -6.32
CA GLU A 31 -6.55 -5.52 -7.32
C GLU A 31 -5.12 -6.06 -7.14
N THR A 32 -4.14 -5.19 -6.96
CA THR A 32 -2.72 -5.55 -6.80
C THR A 32 -2.50 -6.44 -5.58
N LEU A 33 -3.12 -6.11 -4.45
CA LEU A 33 -2.99 -6.88 -3.22
C LEU A 33 -3.98 -8.05 -3.14
N ASN A 34 -4.89 -8.19 -4.11
CA ASN A 34 -5.98 -9.16 -4.09
C ASN A 34 -6.84 -9.07 -2.81
N VAL A 35 -7.17 -7.84 -2.41
CA VAL A 35 -7.91 -7.51 -1.19
C VAL A 35 -9.14 -6.67 -1.55
N SER A 36 -10.23 -6.78 -0.77
CA SER A 36 -11.43 -5.99 -1.04
C SER A 36 -11.17 -4.48 -0.90
N ARG A 37 -11.80 -3.67 -1.76
CA ARG A 37 -11.76 -2.19 -1.65
C ARG A 37 -12.19 -1.69 -0.29
N THR A 38 -13.22 -2.32 0.30
CA THR A 38 -13.71 -1.99 1.64
C THR A 38 -12.63 -2.17 2.70
N THR A 39 -11.79 -3.20 2.59
CA THR A 39 -10.66 -3.40 3.49
C THR A 39 -9.63 -2.27 3.37
N ILE A 40 -9.30 -1.87 2.14
CA ILE A 40 -8.36 -0.77 1.88
C ILE A 40 -8.93 0.55 2.43
N SER A 41 -10.19 0.86 2.14
CA SER A 41 -10.88 2.05 2.65
C SER A 41 -10.92 2.08 4.17
N ARG A 42 -11.23 0.97 4.84
CA ARG A 42 -11.23 0.88 6.30
C ARG A 42 -9.84 1.17 6.88
N LYS A 43 -8.77 0.63 6.27
CA LYS A 43 -7.40 0.89 6.73
C LYS A 43 -6.97 2.34 6.54
N ILE A 44 -7.50 3.02 5.53
CA ILE A 44 -7.31 4.48 5.35
C ILE A 44 -8.05 5.23 6.47
N GLU A 45 -9.29 4.87 6.77
CA GLU A 45 -10.10 5.47 7.85
C GLU A 45 -9.47 5.26 9.24
N GLU A 46 -8.88 4.09 9.47
CA GLU A 46 -8.15 3.73 10.70
C GLU A 46 -6.77 4.43 10.80
N GLY A 47 -6.34 5.14 9.75
CA GLY A 47 -5.05 5.84 9.69
C GLY A 47 -3.85 4.92 9.46
N GLU A 48 -4.06 3.64 9.14
CA GLU A 48 -2.98 2.71 8.82
C GLU A 48 -2.39 2.94 7.42
N ILE A 49 -3.17 3.50 6.49
CA ILE A 49 -2.75 3.87 5.13
C ILE A 49 -2.81 5.38 4.97
N VAL A 50 -1.72 6.00 4.55
CA VAL A 50 -1.73 7.42 4.19
C VAL A 50 -2.37 7.58 2.81
N ALA A 51 -3.42 8.39 2.74
CA ALA A 51 -4.11 8.70 1.49
C ALA A 51 -4.57 10.16 1.43
N PHE A 52 -4.61 10.71 0.22
CA PHE A 52 -5.14 12.03 -0.09
C PHE A 52 -6.52 11.93 -0.72
N HIS A 53 -7.44 12.78 -0.26
CA HIS A 53 -8.79 12.87 -0.80
C HIS A 53 -8.91 14.06 -1.75
N PHE A 54 -9.30 13.80 -2.99
CA PHE A 54 -9.55 14.81 -4.02
C PHE A 54 -10.98 14.66 -4.53
N GLY A 55 -11.91 15.37 -3.88
CA GLY A 55 -13.34 15.19 -4.11
C GLY A 55 -13.77 13.76 -3.74
N SER A 56 -14.28 13.01 -4.72
CA SER A 56 -14.66 11.60 -4.54
C SER A 56 -13.51 10.60 -4.78
N ARG A 57 -12.33 11.07 -5.20
CA ARG A 57 -11.18 10.21 -5.49
C ARG A 57 -10.28 10.10 -4.28
N VAL A 58 -9.77 8.90 -4.04
CA VAL A 58 -8.82 8.60 -2.97
C VAL A 58 -7.51 8.12 -3.60
N ILE A 59 -6.43 8.83 -3.29
CA ILE A 59 -5.07 8.55 -3.76
C ILE A 59 -4.25 8.01 -2.60
N VAL A 60 -3.74 6.79 -2.71
CA VAL A 60 -2.96 6.09 -1.69
C VAL A 60 -1.48 6.30 -1.91
N VAL A 61 -0.73 6.57 -0.84
CA VAL A 61 0.74 6.65 -0.85
C VAL A 61 1.33 5.25 -0.69
N THR A 62 1.99 4.73 -1.71
CA THR A 62 2.42 3.32 -1.74
C THR A 62 3.51 3.02 -0.72
N ARG A 63 4.41 3.98 -0.44
CA ARG A 63 5.45 3.84 0.60
C ARG A 63 4.89 3.75 2.02
N SER A 64 3.66 4.23 2.28
CA SER A 64 3.03 4.12 3.60
C SER A 64 2.52 2.71 3.91
N LEU A 65 2.51 1.82 2.92
CA LEU A 65 1.93 0.48 3.05
C LEU A 65 2.85 -0.53 3.75
N GLN A 66 4.09 -0.16 4.11
CA GLN A 66 5.10 -1.06 4.67
C GLN A 66 4.56 -1.99 5.76
N GLY A 67 3.95 -1.43 6.81
CA GLY A 67 3.41 -2.21 7.94
C GLY A 67 2.13 -3.00 7.64
N ILE A 68 1.58 -2.85 6.44
CA ILE A 68 0.37 -3.55 5.98
C ILE A 68 0.74 -4.69 5.04
N ILE A 69 1.75 -4.49 4.19
CA ILE A 69 2.16 -5.48 3.19
C ILE A 69 2.59 -6.79 3.84
N GLU A 70 3.31 -6.72 4.97
CA GLU A 70 3.71 -7.90 5.77
C GLU A 70 2.53 -8.74 6.29
N LYS A 71 1.30 -8.17 6.32
CA LYS A 71 0.10 -8.87 6.78
C LYS A 71 -0.67 -9.55 5.63
N PHE A 72 -0.34 -9.24 4.39
CA PHE A 72 -1.04 -9.71 3.19
C PHE A 72 -0.16 -10.56 2.26
N LEU A 73 1.17 -10.52 2.41
CA LEU A 73 2.13 -11.47 1.82
C LEU A 73 2.49 -12.57 2.81
#